data_AF-A0A2V6M502-F1
#
_entry.id   AF-A0A2V6M502-F1
#
_cell.length_a   1.000
_cell.length_b   1.000
_cell.length_c   1.000
_cell.angle_alpha   90.00
_cell.angle_beta   90.00
_cell.angle_gamma   90.00
#
_symmetry.space_group_name_H-M   'P 1'
#
loop_
_entity.id
_entity.type
_entity.pdbx_description
1 polymer ?
#
loop_
_entity_poly.entity_id
_entity_poly.type
_entity_poly.pdbx_seq_one_letter_code
_entity_poly.pdbx_strand_id
1 'polypeptide(L)' 'MVTQALQQVSLEHGVPVIHTVLSLKDEEQARKRCLEDEMNRGTAAGRTAFEMANLLAELRK' A
#
# COMPACT_ATOMS: atom_id res chain seq x y z
N MET A 1 -13.61 -3.86 -8.36
CA MET A 1 -12.82 -4.56 -7.31
C MET A 1 -12.16 -3.53 -6.39
N VAL A 2 -11.80 -3.89 -5.15
CA VAL A 2 -11.16 -2.97 -4.18
C VAL A 2 -9.90 -2.30 -4.74
N THR A 3 -9.13 -3.01 -5.54
CA THR A 3 -7.93 -2.48 -6.22
C THR A 3 -8.28 -1.29 -7.14
N GLN A 4 -9.34 -1.39 -7.93
CA GLN A 4 -9.77 -0.33 -8.84
C GLN A 4 -10.27 0.90 -8.07
N ALA A 5 -11.03 0.68 -6.98
CA ALA A 5 -11.54 1.77 -6.16
C ALA A 5 -10.40 2.56 -5.49
N LEU A 6 -9.42 1.88 -4.91
CA LEU A 6 -8.25 2.54 -4.30
C LEU A 6 -7.39 3.28 -5.33
N GLN A 7 -7.22 2.70 -6.53
CA GLN A 7 -6.54 3.38 -7.63
C GLN A 7 -7.28 4.65 -8.03
N GLN A 8 -8.61 4.59 -8.16
CA GLN A 8 -9.43 5.74 -8.54
C GLN A 8 -9.32 6.87 -7.51
N VAL A 9 -9.40 6.56 -6.21
CA VAL A 9 -9.19 7.54 -5.13
C VAL A 9 -7.81 8.20 -5.25
N SER A 10 -6.76 7.43 -5.58
CA SER A 10 -5.41 7.99 -5.75
C SER A 10 -5.35 9.00 -6.90
N LEU A 11 -6.01 8.71 -8.02
CA LEU A 11 -6.07 9.59 -9.18
C LEU A 11 -6.90 10.84 -8.92
N GLU A 12 -8.09 10.68 -8.31
CA GLU A 12 -9.03 11.78 -8.04
C GLU A 12 -8.45 12.83 -7.08
N HIS A 13 -7.74 12.39 -6.05
CA HIS A 13 -7.17 13.28 -5.04
C HIS A 13 -5.71 13.65 -5.29
N GLY A 14 -5.03 12.98 -6.23
CA GLY A 14 -3.60 13.15 -6.47
C GLY A 14 -2.75 12.83 -5.23
N VAL A 15 -3.22 11.93 -4.36
CA VAL A 15 -2.52 11.47 -3.16
C VAL A 15 -2.15 9.99 -3.35
N PRO A 16 -0.93 9.53 -3.01
CA PRO A 16 -0.58 8.13 -3.11
C PRO A 16 -1.47 7.27 -2.21
N VAL A 17 -2.12 6.25 -2.78
CA VAL A 17 -2.90 5.25 -2.03
C VAL A 17 -2.24 3.89 -2.22
N ILE A 18 -1.62 3.36 -1.16
CA ILE A 18 -0.92 2.07 -1.22
C ILE A 18 -1.90 0.92 -0.94
N HIS A 19 -2.00 -0.02 -1.89
CA HIS A 19 -2.92 -1.15 -1.79
C HIS A 19 -2.40 -2.26 -0.85
N THR A 20 -3.06 -2.41 0.31
CA THR A 20 -2.73 -3.44 1.32
C THR A 20 -3.92 -4.34 1.68
N VAL A 21 -4.97 -4.35 0.85
CA VAL A 21 -6.10 -5.26 1.04
C VAL A 21 -5.74 -6.62 0.47
N LEU A 22 -5.33 -7.55 1.33
CA LEU A 22 -4.84 -8.86 0.92
C LEU A 22 -6.00 -9.86 0.79
N SER A 23 -6.19 -10.40 -0.41
CA SER A 23 -7.07 -11.56 -0.63
C SER A 23 -6.27 -12.84 -0.44
N LEU A 24 -6.37 -13.44 0.75
CA LEU A 24 -5.62 -14.63 1.15
C LEU A 24 -6.57 -15.80 1.37
N LYS A 25 -6.03 -17.03 1.33
CA LYS A 25 -6.83 -18.25 1.41
C LYS A 25 -7.03 -18.76 2.84
N ASP A 26 -6.10 -18.44 3.74
CA ASP A 26 -6.05 -18.95 5.10
C ASP A 26 -5.34 -17.98 6.05
N GLU A 27 -5.45 -18.26 7.35
CA GLU A 27 -4.87 -17.43 8.42
C GLU A 27 -3.34 -17.52 8.47
N GLU A 28 -2.75 -18.66 8.07
CA GLU A 28 -1.29 -18.82 8.07
C GLU A 28 -0.64 -17.85 7.08
N GLN A 29 -1.22 -17.71 5.88
CA GLN A 29 -0.81 -16.72 4.90
C GLN A 29 -0.99 -15.29 5.42
N ALA A 30 -2.10 -15.02 6.13
CA ALA A 30 -2.33 -13.71 6.73
C ALA A 30 -1.28 -13.38 7.78
N ARG A 31 -0.94 -14.33 8.65
CA ARG A 31 0.09 -14.18 9.68
C ARG A 31 1.45 -13.85 9.06
N LYS A 32 1.87 -14.60 8.04
CA LYS A 32 3.15 -14.36 7.32
C LYS A 32 3.22 -12.98 6.66
N ARG A 33 2.07 -12.44 6.23
CA ARG A 33 2.02 -11.16 5.49
C ARG A 33 1.72 -9.95 6.37
N CYS A 34 1.21 -10.14 7.58
CA CYS A 34 0.79 -9.04 8.45
C CYS A 34 1.57 -8.97 9.77
N LEU A 35 2.19 -10.07 10.22
CA LEU A 35 2.79 -10.16 11.56
C LEU A 35 4.26 -10.60 11.56
N GLU A 36 4.73 -11.29 10.53
CA GLU A 36 6.15 -11.69 10.42
C GLU A 36 7.00 -10.60 9.75
N ASP A 37 8.22 -10.39 10.25
CA ASP A 37 9.06 -9.24 9.90
C ASP A 37 9.59 -9.25 8.47
N GLU A 38 9.89 -10.42 7.89
CA GLU A 38 10.49 -10.50 6.56
C GLU A 38 9.53 -10.15 5.42
N MET A 39 8.23 -10.42 5.60
CA MET A 39 7.22 -10.29 4.55
C MET A 39 6.04 -9.40 4.94
N ASN A 40 6.23 -8.53 5.95
CA ASN A 40 5.17 -7.66 6.45
C ASN A 40 4.73 -6.62 5.40
N ARG A 41 3.53 -6.80 4.86
CA ARG A 41 2.92 -5.90 3.87
C ARG A 41 2.56 -4.54 4.45
N GLY A 42 2.31 -4.43 5.75
CA GLY A 42 2.08 -3.15 6.42
C GLY A 42 3.35 -2.31 6.46
N THR A 43 4.47 -2.88 6.92
CA THR A 43 5.77 -2.18 6.96
C THR A 43 6.24 -1.78 5.57
N ALA A 44 6.14 -2.69 4.59
CA ALA A 44 6.47 -2.39 3.20
C ALA A 44 5.61 -1.23 2.66
N ALA A 45 4.30 -1.25 2.91
CA ALA A 45 3.41 -0.20 2.46
C ALA A 45 3.67 1.16 3.11
N GLY A 46 4.02 1.19 4.40
CA GLY A 46 4.41 2.42 5.08
C GLY A 46 5.65 3.06 4.46
N ARG A 47 6.67 2.26 4.14
CA ARG A 47 7.88 2.73 3.44
C ARG A 47 7.54 3.27 2.05
N THR A 48 6.75 2.53 1.27
CA THR A 48 6.32 2.97 -0.06
C THR A 48 5.49 4.26 0.00
N ALA A 49 4.60 4.41 0.98
CA ALA A 49 3.82 5.64 1.15
C ALA A 49 4.72 6.85 1.41
N PHE A 50 5.73 6.70 2.25
CA PHE A 50 6.72 7.76 2.53
C PHE A 50 7.53 8.13 1.29
N GLU A 51 8.06 7.15 0.57
CA GLU A 51 8.83 7.36 -0.67
C GLU A 51 7.99 8.07 -1.75
N MET A 52 6.76 7.62 -1.95
CA MET A 52 5.85 8.21 -2.93
C MET A 52 5.42 9.62 -2.56
N ALA A 53 5.22 9.91 -1.28
CA ALA A 53 4.91 11.26 -0.82
C ALA A 53 6.07 12.22 -1.11
N ASN A 54 7.32 11.81 -0.85
CA ASN A 54 8.51 12.60 -1.16
C ASN A 54 8.68 12.81 -2.67
N LEU A 55 8.55 11.73 -3.47
CA LEU A 55 8.64 11.81 -4.92
C LEU A 55 7.62 12.80 -5.51
N LEU A 56 6.36 12.72 -5.09
CA LEU A 56 5.34 13.64 -5.58
C LEU A 56 5.58 15.08 -5.10
N ALA A 57 6.12 15.27 -3.90
CA ALA A 57 6.49 16.60 -3.43
C ALA A 57 7.64 17.20 -4.27
N GLU A 58 8.58 16.38 -4.75
CA GLU A 58 9.65 16.80 -5.65
C GLU A 58 9.14 17.12 -7.06
N LEU A 59 8.26 16.29 -7.63
CA LEU A 59 7.70 16.49 -8.98
C LEU A 59 6.75 17.69 -9.08
N ARG A 60 6.24 18.20 -7.96
CA ARG A 60 5.36 19.38 -7.89
C ARG A 60 6.11 20.70 -7.81
N LYS A 61 7.45 20.67 -7.66
CA LYS A 61 8.30 21.86 -7.73
C LYS A 61 8.48 22.30 -9.18
#